data_AF-A0A1Y0FS58-F1
#
_entry.id   AF-A0A1Y0FS58-F1
#
_cell.length_a   1.000
_cell.length_b   1.000
_cell.length_c   1.000
_cell.angle_alpha   90.00
_cell.angle_beta   90.00
_cell.angle_gamma   90.00
#
_symmetry.space_group_name_H-M   'P 1'
#
loop_
_entity.id
_entity.type
_entity.pdbx_description
1 polymer ?
#
loop_
_entity_poly.entity_id
_entity_poly.type
_entity_poly.pdbx_seq_one_letter_code
_entity_poly.pdbx_strand_id
1 'polypeptide(L)'
;MGSGTVNIRNAGDSGPDGGNVYAIRPRANQILDFHGHQINANGGELVVPIHCDRRDNITVRNLNIIGNPRYGMWFRGCSNNGSAVRQ
;
A
#
# COMPACT_ATOMS: atom_id res chain seq x y z
N MET A 1 -4.55 -12.82 14.86
CA MET A 1 -3.26 -12.09 14.84
C MET A 1 -3.55 -10.61 14.85
N GLY A 2 -3.01 -9.92 15.87
CA GLY A 2 -3.53 -8.67 16.40
C GLY A 2 -3.07 -7.40 15.70
N SER A 3 -3.76 -6.33 16.09
CA SER A 3 -3.41 -4.93 15.91
C SER A 3 -1.90 -4.71 16.09
N GLY A 4 -1.30 -3.89 15.23
CA GLY A 4 0.12 -3.58 15.33
C GLY A 4 0.68 -2.82 14.15
N THR A 5 1.85 -2.22 14.37
CA THR A 5 2.60 -1.49 13.34
C THR A 5 3.51 -2.45 12.58
N VAL A 6 3.35 -2.51 11.28
CA VAL A 6 4.29 -3.13 10.35
C VAL A 6 5.26 -2.04 9.91
N ASN A 7 6.53 -2.20 10.31
CA ASN A 7 7.60 -1.29 9.92
C ASN A 7 8.21 -1.75 8.60
N ILE A 8 7.97 -1.00 7.54
CA ILE A 8 8.56 -1.24 6.24
C ILE A 8 9.91 -0.50 6.24
N ARG A 9 11.01 -1.25 6.17
CA ARG A 9 12.38 -0.71 6.18
C ARG A 9 13.06 -0.75 4.82
N ASN A 10 12.38 -1.31 3.82
CA ASN A 10 12.85 -1.34 2.46
C ASN A 10 11.64 -1.38 1.51
N ALA A 11 11.70 -0.57 0.47
CA ALA A 11 10.75 -0.52 -0.63
C ALA A 11 11.53 -0.22 -1.92
N GLY A 12 11.05 -0.75 -3.03
CA GLY A 12 11.74 -0.67 -4.31
C GLY A 12 10.77 -0.88 -5.47
N ASP A 13 11.29 -1.43 -6.56
CA ASP A 13 10.50 -1.66 -7.77
C ASP A 13 9.39 -2.68 -7.56
N SER A 14 8.20 -2.40 -8.10
CA SER A 14 7.09 -3.34 -8.12
C SER A 14 7.38 -4.55 -8.99
N GLY A 15 8.28 -4.40 -9.98
CA GLY A 15 8.44 -5.36 -11.06
C GLY A 15 7.20 -5.41 -11.96
N PRO A 16 7.23 -6.20 -13.06
CA PRO A 16 6.13 -6.29 -14.01
C PRO A 16 4.87 -6.91 -13.40
N ASP A 17 3.70 -6.47 -13.87
CA ASP A 17 2.40 -6.83 -13.30
C ASP A 17 1.93 -8.25 -13.65
N GLY A 18 2.56 -8.93 -14.61
CA GLY A 18 2.38 -10.36 -14.92
C GLY A 18 0.92 -10.82 -15.08
N GLY A 19 -0.02 -9.92 -15.36
CA GLY A 19 -1.46 -10.22 -15.44
C GLY A 19 -2.21 -10.36 -14.10
N ASN A 20 -1.60 -10.03 -12.95
CA ASN A 20 -2.23 -10.11 -11.62
C ASN A 20 -2.06 -8.82 -10.80
N VAL A 21 -2.98 -8.58 -9.86
CA VAL A 21 -2.86 -7.42 -8.95
C VAL A 21 -1.80 -7.67 -7.88
N TYR A 22 -0.68 -6.96 -8.00
CA TYR A 22 0.41 -6.96 -7.01
C TYR A 22 0.24 -5.81 -6.02
N ALA A 23 0.12 -6.16 -4.73
CA ALA A 23 -0.18 -5.21 -3.67
C ALA A 23 0.23 -5.70 -2.29
N ILE A 24 0.61 -4.76 -1.40
CA ILE A 24 0.67 -5.00 0.04
C ILE A 24 -0.76 -5.00 0.58
N ARG A 25 -1.14 -6.07 1.29
CA ARG A 25 -2.51 -6.29 1.81
C ARG A 25 -2.55 -6.27 3.34
N PRO A 26 -2.57 -5.08 3.97
CA PRO A 26 -2.64 -4.95 5.43
C PRO A 26 -3.92 -5.56 5.99
N ARG A 27 -3.82 -6.18 7.17
CA ARG A 27 -4.94 -6.71 7.97
C ARG A 27 -5.66 -5.57 8.70
N ALA A 28 -6.89 -5.81 9.16
CA ALA A 28 -7.62 -4.83 9.96
C ALA A 28 -6.82 -4.42 11.21
N ASN A 29 -6.92 -3.16 11.61
CA ASN A 29 -6.17 -2.56 12.74
C ASN A 29 -4.64 -2.55 12.56
N GLN A 30 -4.14 -2.54 11.33
CA GLN A 30 -2.70 -2.43 11.06
C GLN A 30 -2.31 -1.02 10.66
N ILE A 31 -1.15 -0.61 11.16
CA ILE A 31 -0.45 0.60 10.71
C ILE A 31 0.71 0.14 9.82
N LEU A 32 0.76 0.59 8.57
CA LEU A 32 1.92 0.48 7.71
C LEU A 32 2.73 1.77 7.82
N ASP A 33 3.92 1.68 8.41
CA ASP A 33 4.84 2.79 8.50
C ASP A 33 6.01 2.58 7.55
N PHE A 34 6.09 3.43 6.54
CA PHE A 34 7.11 3.36 5.50
C PHE A 34 8.36 4.16 5.81
N HIS A 35 8.41 4.92 6.91
CA HIS A 35 9.62 5.65 7.32
C HIS A 35 10.25 6.55 6.21
N GLY A 36 9.44 7.01 5.25
CA GLY A 36 9.91 7.80 4.10
C GLY A 36 10.44 6.97 2.93
N HIS A 37 10.38 5.65 3.01
CA HIS A 37 10.73 4.75 1.91
C HIS A 37 9.75 4.88 0.75
N GLN A 38 10.28 4.60 -0.44
CA GLN A 38 9.64 4.87 -1.71
C GLN A 38 9.30 3.56 -2.43
N ILE A 39 8.06 3.41 -2.86
CA ILE A 39 7.66 2.35 -3.78
C ILE A 39 7.75 2.90 -5.21
N ASN A 40 8.48 2.19 -6.08
CA ASN A 40 8.49 2.48 -7.51
C ASN A 40 7.52 1.56 -8.24
N ALA A 41 6.34 2.09 -8.57
CA ALA A 41 5.31 1.35 -9.29
C ALA A 41 5.51 1.48 -10.79
N ASN A 42 6.43 0.68 -11.33
CA ASN A 42 6.84 0.69 -12.74
C ASN A 42 6.34 -0.54 -13.53
N GLY A 43 5.50 -1.37 -12.90
CA GLY A 43 5.12 -2.68 -13.44
C GLY A 43 3.97 -2.76 -14.43
N GLY A 44 3.24 -1.67 -14.67
CA GLY A 44 2.06 -1.67 -15.54
C GLY A 44 0.74 -1.50 -14.79
N GLU A 45 -0.36 -1.76 -15.51
CA GLU A 45 -1.71 -1.39 -15.08
C GLU A 45 -2.24 -2.21 -13.90
N LEU A 46 -1.64 -3.33 -13.51
CA LEU A 46 -2.12 -4.09 -12.34
C LEU A 46 -1.28 -3.90 -11.08
N VAL A 47 -0.35 -2.94 -11.08
CA VAL A 47 0.39 -2.56 -9.87
C VAL A 47 -0.43 -1.62 -9.02
N VAL A 48 -0.75 -2.07 -7.80
CA VAL A 48 -1.49 -1.32 -6.79
C VAL A 48 -0.71 -1.41 -5.48
N PRO A 49 0.17 -0.44 -5.14
CA PRO A 49 1.10 -0.55 -4.02
C PRO A 49 0.45 -1.01 -2.70
N ILE A 50 -0.70 -0.42 -2.35
CA ILE A 50 -1.53 -0.84 -1.21
C ILE A 50 -2.92 -1.23 -1.69
N HIS A 51 -3.36 -2.45 -1.38
CA HIS A 51 -4.73 -2.90 -1.65
C HIS A 51 -5.39 -3.47 -0.39
N CYS A 52 -6.52 -2.88 -0.02
CA CYS A 52 -7.31 -3.24 1.15
C CYS A 52 -8.72 -3.62 0.68
N ASP A 53 -9.15 -4.84 0.98
CA ASP A 53 -10.52 -5.31 0.70
C ASP A 53 -11.17 -5.79 2.00
N ARG A 54 -12.31 -5.19 2.36
CA ARG A 54 -13.15 -5.53 3.52
C ARG A 54 -12.39 -5.58 4.85
N ARG A 55 -11.53 -4.59 5.10
CA ARG A 55 -10.73 -4.47 6.32
C ARG A 55 -10.75 -3.05 6.86
N ASP A 56 -11.02 -2.91 8.15
CA ASP A 56 -11.20 -1.60 8.78
C ASP A 56 -9.99 -1.16 9.61
N ASN A 57 -9.92 0.13 9.91
CA ASN A 57 -8.92 0.74 10.76
C ASN A 57 -7.47 0.50 10.27
N ILE A 58 -7.25 0.71 8.96
CA ILE A 58 -5.93 0.64 8.35
C ILE A 58 -5.35 2.05 8.26
N THR A 59 -4.12 2.21 8.75
CA THR A 59 -3.37 3.46 8.60
C THR A 59 -2.15 3.21 7.71
N VAL A 60 -1.96 4.04 6.69
CA VAL A 60 -0.73 4.07 5.89
C VAL A 60 -0.09 5.44 6.03
N ARG A 61 1.18 5.49 6.43
CA ARG A 61 1.90 6.74 6.68
C ARG A 61 3.35 6.68 6.22
N ASN A 62 3.90 7.87 5.97
CA ASN A 62 5.29 8.07 5.56
C ASN A 62 5.65 7.33 4.27
N LEU A 63 4.66 7.10 3.41
CA LEU A 63 4.82 6.40 2.13
C LEU A 63 5.01 7.41 1.00
N ASN A 64 6.04 7.18 0.19
CA ASN A 64 6.22 7.85 -1.09
C ASN A 64 5.96 6.84 -2.23
N ILE A 65 5.14 7.21 -3.21
CA ILE A 65 4.86 6.37 -4.38
C ILE A 65 5.28 7.16 -5.62
N ILE A 66 6.13 6.56 -6.45
CA ILE A 66 6.49 7.09 -7.77
C ILE A 66 6.16 6.10 -8.88
N GLY A 67 6.27 6.53 -10.12
CA GLY A 67 5.99 5.74 -11.30
C GLY A 67 4.56 5.94 -11.80
N ASN A 68 3.99 4.91 -12.41
CA ASN A 68 2.64 4.96 -12.99
C ASN A 68 1.77 3.80 -12.47
N PRO A 69 1.45 3.76 -11.16
CA PRO A 69 0.52 2.78 -10.62
C PRO A 69 -0.89 3.03 -11.15
N ARG A 70 -1.68 1.97 -11.36
CA ARG A 70 -3.11 2.14 -11.69
C ARG A 70 -3.90 2.82 -10.58
N TYR A 71 -3.60 2.46 -9.34
CA TYR A 71 -4.08 3.14 -8.14
C TYR A 71 -2.92 3.19 -7.14
N GLY A 72 -2.57 4.38 -6.63
CA GLY A 72 -1.54 4.49 -5.58
C GLY A 72 -1.93 3.71 -4.32
N MET A 73 -3.20 3.82 -3.91
CA MET A 73 -3.80 3.00 -2.86
C MET A 73 -5.24 2.68 -3.25
N TRP A 74 -5.67 1.43 -3.07
CA TRP A 74 -7.03 0.99 -3.35
C TRP A 74 -7.69 0.40 -2.11
N PHE A 75 -8.70 1.10 -1.58
CA PHE A 75 -9.52 0.66 -0.46
C PHE A 75 -10.92 0.29 -0.97
N ARG A 76 -11.34 -0.96 -0.76
CA ARG A 76 -12.63 -1.49 -1.19
C ARG A 76 -13.39 -2.06 0.01
N GLY A 77 -14.59 -1.54 0.28
CA GLY A 77 -15.43 -2.00 1.38
C GLY A 77 -14.78 -1.86 2.77
N CYS A 78 -13.92 -0.86 2.94
CA CYS A 78 -13.18 -0.59 4.18
C CYS A 78 -13.75 0.68 4.85
N SER A 79 -13.78 0.72 6.18
CA SER A 79 -14.30 1.81 7.01
C SER A 79 -13.22 2.36 7.95
N ASN A 80 -13.25 3.66 8.27
CA ASN A 80 -12.30 4.35 9.16
C ASN A 80 -10.81 4.16 8.79
N ASN A 81 -10.42 4.49 7.56
CA ASN A 81 -9.02 4.39 7.11
C ASN A 81 -8.38 5.77 6.98
N GLY A 82 -7.12 5.90 7.41
CA GLY A 82 -6.34 7.13 7.31
C GLY A 82 -5.11 6.93 6.42
N SER A 83 -4.92 7.81 5.43
CA SER A 83 -3.74 7.80 4.55
C SER A 83 -3.05 9.16 4.58
N ALA A 84 -1.77 9.19 4.96
CA ALA A 84 -0.90 10.35 4.81
C ALA A 84 0.15 10.04 3.74
N VAL A 85 -0.21 10.28 2.48
CA VAL A 85 0.69 10.15 1.32
C VAL A 85 1.08 11.53 0.86
N ARG A 86 2.39 11.76 0.72
CA ARG A 86 2.92 12.93 0.00
C ARG A 86 3.04 12.53 -1.46
N GLN A 87 2.21 13.14 -2.32
CA GLN A 87 2.33 13.04 -3.78
C GLN A 87 3.43 13.97 -4.28
#